data_AF-A0A0R1UM32-F1
#
_entry.id   AF-A0A0R1UM32-F1
#
_cell.length_a   1.000
_cell.length_b   1.000
_cell.length_c   1.000
_cell.angle_alpha   90.00
_cell.angle_beta   90.00
_cell.angle_gamma   90.00
#
_symmetry.space_group_name_H-M   'P 1'
#
loop_
_entity.id
_entity.type
_entity.pdbx_description
1 polymer ?
#
loop_
_entity_poly.entity_id
_entity_poly.type
_entity_poly.pdbx_seq_one_letter_code
_entity_poly.pdbx_strand_id
1 'polypeptide(L)'
;MVAFHRIFVIDFAGLGLGEAPDANRFQSVGTDTLGHVAVSWSGKLNLPTLQRLGLGNIRVDHPILGVDPVATPMGFFGRLHMAAQDNRPATGLREMWDYNGRTRTQSVLATLPEAGYPVTIAAPFLSYLQTQDAAEKVQLGSNQEAFRVINELIYRPASGMALVMLPDFQFAGEHGDIEGFGEALMHTDEALGQVIHDMGVNDLMIVTASHAVDPTATVTPTREYLPVLAYSASRPSTHALGIRRTLADVGATVLENFGLANHAAGHSFLNEFTQ
;
A
#
# COMPACT_ATOMS: atom_id res chain seq x y z
N MET A 1 13.52 -13.86 -16.45
CA MET A 1 12.89 -12.73 -17.17
C MET A 1 12.06 -11.97 -16.18
N VAL A 2 12.04 -10.64 -16.28
CA VAL A 2 11.22 -9.79 -15.41
C VAL A 2 9.74 -9.99 -15.80
N ALA A 3 8.85 -10.17 -14.82
CA ALA A 3 7.42 -10.37 -15.10
C ALA A 3 6.69 -9.06 -15.43
N PHE A 4 7.03 -7.99 -14.70
CA PHE A 4 6.52 -6.63 -14.87
C PHE A 4 7.68 -5.65 -14.97
N HIS A 5 7.69 -4.85 -16.03
CA HIS A 5 8.75 -3.87 -16.25
C HIS A 5 8.73 -2.76 -15.20
N ARG A 6 7.52 -2.36 -14.74
CA ARG A 6 7.35 -1.30 -13.75
C ARG A 6 6.42 -1.77 -12.64
N ILE A 7 6.78 -1.43 -11.41
CA ILE A 7 5.93 -1.64 -10.24
C ILE A 7 5.65 -0.31 -9.57
N PHE A 8 4.38 0.04 -9.43
CA PHE A 8 3.90 1.18 -8.67
C PHE A 8 3.34 0.69 -7.35
N VAL A 9 4.01 0.98 -6.24
CA VAL A 9 3.52 0.70 -4.89
C VAL A 9 2.95 1.99 -4.33
N ILE A 10 1.64 2.03 -4.16
CA ILE A 10 0.89 3.18 -3.66
C ILE A 10 0.51 2.88 -2.21
N ASP A 11 1.15 3.59 -1.28
CA ASP A 11 0.98 3.46 0.16
C ASP A 11 -0.05 4.50 0.64
N PHE A 12 -1.23 4.04 1.03
CA PHE A 12 -2.31 4.81 1.65
C PHE A 12 -1.95 5.06 3.11
N ALA A 13 -0.88 5.79 3.35
CA ALA A 13 -0.27 6.00 4.66
C ALA A 13 -1.31 6.49 5.68
N GLY A 14 -1.77 5.60 6.57
CA GLY A 14 -2.83 5.87 7.54
C GLY A 14 -4.11 5.04 7.36
N LEU A 15 -4.28 4.29 6.27
CA LEU A 15 -5.47 3.46 6.06
C LEU A 15 -5.36 2.06 6.69
N GLY A 16 -6.21 1.78 7.69
CA GLY A 16 -6.41 0.46 8.29
C GLY A 16 -7.74 -0.21 7.92
N LEU A 17 -7.82 -1.53 8.15
CA LEU A 17 -8.98 -2.39 7.87
C LEU A 17 -9.55 -3.08 9.12
N GLY A 18 -9.37 -2.50 10.30
CA GLY A 18 -9.77 -3.11 11.57
C GLY A 18 -8.61 -3.70 12.35
N GLU A 19 -8.79 -3.78 13.67
CA GLU A 19 -7.76 -4.18 14.63
C GLU A 19 -7.01 -5.46 14.25
N ALA A 20 -5.70 -5.45 14.48
CA ALA A 20 -4.86 -6.63 14.32
C ALA A 20 -5.01 -7.56 15.55
N PRO A 21 -4.65 -8.85 15.44
CA PRO A 21 -4.72 -9.81 16.55
C PRO A 21 -3.92 -9.39 17.81
N ASP A 22 -2.94 -8.51 17.65
CA ASP A 22 -2.08 -8.02 18.73
C ASP A 22 -2.37 -6.57 19.14
N ALA A 23 -3.52 -6.01 18.73
CA ALA A 23 -3.92 -4.62 19.01
C ALA A 23 -3.98 -4.27 20.50
N ASN A 24 -4.24 -5.25 21.37
CA ASN A 24 -4.21 -5.09 22.83
C ASN A 24 -2.85 -4.64 23.39
N ARG A 25 -1.76 -4.92 22.67
CA ARG A 25 -0.40 -4.49 23.08
C ARG A 25 -0.12 -3.03 22.74
N PHE A 26 -0.97 -2.41 21.93
CA PHE A 26 -0.79 -1.05 21.39
C PHE A 26 -1.96 -0.13 21.74
N GLN A 27 -2.80 -0.49 22.71
CA GLN A 27 -3.99 0.28 23.11
C GLN A 27 -4.95 0.54 21.93
N SER A 28 -4.94 -0.33 20.92
CA SER A 28 -5.71 -0.17 19.69
C SER A 28 -6.89 -1.15 19.61
N VAL A 29 -7.37 -1.68 20.74
CA VAL A 29 -8.51 -2.59 20.71
C VAL A 29 -9.76 -1.82 20.27
N GLY A 30 -10.47 -2.34 19.29
CA GLY A 30 -11.66 -1.77 18.69
C GLY A 30 -11.40 -0.77 17.57
N THR A 31 -10.14 -0.51 17.19
CA THR A 31 -9.84 0.42 16.09
C THR A 31 -10.23 -0.19 14.75
N ASP A 32 -10.79 0.63 13.88
CA ASP A 32 -11.22 0.26 12.53
C ASP A 32 -11.26 1.50 11.65
N THR A 33 -10.10 1.90 11.14
CA THR A 33 -9.96 3.17 10.39
C THR A 33 -10.99 3.29 9.27
N LEU A 34 -10.97 2.37 8.30
CA LEU A 34 -11.87 2.45 7.15
C LEU A 34 -13.33 2.23 7.56
N GLY A 35 -13.63 1.34 8.50
CA GLY A 35 -14.99 1.09 8.96
C GLY A 35 -15.60 2.28 9.68
N HIS A 36 -14.84 2.91 10.59
CA HIS A 36 -15.29 4.09 11.32
C HIS A 36 -15.47 5.31 10.42
N VAL A 37 -14.56 5.53 9.46
CA VAL A 37 -14.75 6.58 8.43
C VAL A 37 -15.99 6.29 7.60
N ALA A 38 -16.19 5.05 7.15
CA ALA A 38 -17.35 4.67 6.34
C ALA A 38 -18.70 4.93 7.03
N VAL A 39 -18.77 4.71 8.33
CA VAL A 39 -19.98 4.92 9.14
C VAL A 39 -20.19 6.39 9.49
N SER A 40 -19.12 7.12 9.78
CA SER A 40 -19.19 8.45 10.39
C SER A 40 -19.14 9.59 9.36
N TRP A 41 -18.60 9.34 8.17
CA TRP A 41 -18.48 10.35 7.13
C TRP A 41 -19.82 10.74 6.51
N SER A 42 -20.08 12.05 6.39
CA SER A 42 -21.36 12.57 5.91
C SER A 42 -21.66 12.28 4.43
N GLY A 43 -20.62 12.15 3.60
CA GLY A 43 -20.74 12.06 2.14
C GLY A 43 -21.15 10.70 1.58
N LYS A 44 -21.28 9.66 2.44
CA LYS A 44 -21.46 8.23 2.09
C LYS A 44 -20.37 7.74 1.13
N LEU A 45 -19.53 6.80 1.59
CA LEU A 45 -18.50 6.23 0.74
C LEU A 45 -19.09 5.60 -0.53
N ASN A 46 -18.48 5.96 -1.66
CA ASN A 46 -18.72 5.36 -2.96
C ASN A 46 -17.36 5.25 -3.66
N LEU A 47 -16.72 4.10 -3.52
CA LEU A 47 -15.36 3.86 -3.99
C LEU A 47 -15.37 2.83 -5.14
N PRO A 48 -15.95 3.17 -6.31
CA PRO A 48 -16.18 2.19 -7.38
C PRO A 48 -14.90 1.57 -7.92
N THR A 49 -13.76 2.27 -7.89
CA THR A 49 -12.49 1.72 -8.37
C THR A 49 -11.92 0.71 -7.39
N LEU A 50 -11.79 1.07 -6.11
CA LEU A 50 -11.34 0.19 -5.05
C LEU A 50 -12.30 -0.99 -4.85
N GLN A 51 -13.61 -0.78 -5.03
CA GLN A 51 -14.62 -1.83 -5.04
C GLN A 51 -14.32 -2.85 -6.15
N ARG A 52 -14.11 -2.39 -7.40
CA ARG A 52 -13.75 -3.29 -8.50
C ARG A 52 -12.41 -4.00 -8.26
N LEU A 53 -11.44 -3.34 -7.64
CA LEU A 53 -10.16 -3.94 -7.24
C LEU A 53 -10.30 -5.04 -6.17
N GLY A 54 -11.45 -5.12 -5.49
CA GLY A 54 -11.75 -6.15 -4.49
C GLY A 54 -11.66 -5.68 -3.05
N LEU A 55 -11.63 -4.37 -2.77
CA LEU A 55 -11.60 -3.84 -1.39
C LEU A 55 -12.77 -4.38 -0.54
N GLY A 56 -13.99 -4.35 -1.09
CA GLY A 56 -15.19 -4.89 -0.44
C GLY A 56 -15.14 -6.41 -0.21
N ASN A 57 -14.30 -7.13 -0.96
CA ASN A 57 -14.13 -8.57 -0.83
C ASN A 57 -13.19 -8.98 0.33
N ILE A 58 -12.40 -8.04 0.88
CA ILE A 58 -11.45 -8.34 1.96
C ILE A 58 -12.16 -8.65 3.28
N ARG A 59 -13.25 -7.93 3.58
CA ARG A 59 -13.93 -7.96 4.88
C ARG A 59 -15.32 -8.57 4.79
N VAL A 60 -15.39 -9.91 4.68
CA VAL A 60 -16.66 -10.66 4.54
C VAL A 60 -17.55 -10.51 5.78
N ASP A 61 -17.00 -10.67 6.97
CA ASP A 61 -17.80 -10.69 8.22
C ASP A 61 -18.06 -9.29 8.81
N HIS A 62 -17.34 -8.28 8.34
CA HIS A 62 -17.43 -6.90 8.82
C HIS A 62 -17.36 -5.95 7.61
N PRO A 63 -18.43 -5.87 6.81
CA PRO A 63 -18.42 -5.16 5.53
C PRO A 63 -18.16 -3.66 5.70
N ILE A 64 -17.53 -3.07 4.69
CA ILE A 64 -17.28 -1.62 4.63
C ILE A 64 -18.54 -0.97 4.06
N LEU A 65 -19.16 -0.08 4.83
CA LEU A 65 -20.39 0.60 4.40
C LEU A 65 -20.12 1.41 3.12
N GLY A 66 -20.89 1.13 2.06
CA GLY A 66 -20.75 1.80 0.75
C GLY A 66 -19.73 1.15 -0.21
N VAL A 67 -19.09 0.04 0.18
CA VAL A 67 -18.13 -0.69 -0.66
C VAL A 67 -18.48 -2.18 -0.65
N ASP A 68 -19.46 -2.57 -1.46
CA ASP A 68 -19.93 -3.95 -1.53
C ASP A 68 -18.92 -4.89 -2.21
N PRO A 69 -18.86 -6.18 -1.83
CA PRO A 69 -18.04 -7.15 -2.54
C PRO A 69 -18.50 -7.32 -3.99
N VAL A 70 -17.55 -7.57 -4.89
CA VAL A 70 -17.82 -7.86 -6.31
C VAL A 70 -17.62 -9.35 -6.62
N ALA A 71 -18.47 -9.91 -7.49
CA ALA A 71 -18.38 -11.33 -7.87
C ALA A 71 -17.09 -11.65 -8.66
N THR A 72 -16.65 -10.70 -9.49
CA THR A 72 -15.47 -10.82 -10.36
C THR A 72 -14.57 -9.60 -10.15
N PRO A 73 -13.71 -9.60 -9.13
CA PRO A 73 -12.77 -8.51 -8.90
C PRO A 73 -11.78 -8.42 -10.07
N MET A 74 -11.34 -7.19 -10.35
CA MET A 74 -10.31 -6.93 -11.35
C MET A 74 -8.89 -6.98 -10.79
N GLY A 75 -8.76 -7.00 -9.46
CA GLY A 75 -7.49 -7.03 -8.75
C GLY A 75 -7.40 -8.23 -7.80
N PHE A 76 -6.17 -8.63 -7.49
CA PHE A 76 -5.88 -9.54 -6.38
C PHE A 76 -6.05 -8.76 -5.08
N PHE A 77 -6.67 -9.35 -4.06
CA PHE A 77 -7.03 -8.61 -2.85
C PHE A 77 -6.78 -9.43 -1.58
N GLY A 78 -6.39 -8.76 -0.50
CA GLY A 78 -6.18 -9.39 0.79
C GLY A 78 -5.85 -8.37 1.86
N ARG A 79 -5.29 -8.86 2.98
CA ARG A 79 -4.82 -8.00 4.06
C ARG A 79 -3.44 -8.40 4.55
N LEU A 80 -2.67 -7.43 4.97
CA LEU A 80 -1.35 -7.57 5.57
C LEU A 80 -1.48 -7.45 7.09
N HIS A 81 -0.78 -8.33 7.79
CA HIS A 81 -0.57 -8.26 9.23
C HIS A 81 0.86 -7.82 9.50
N MET A 82 1.04 -6.79 10.32
CA MET A 82 2.37 -6.33 10.73
C MET A 82 3.01 -7.30 11.73
N ALA A 83 4.20 -7.80 11.40
CA ALA A 83 4.93 -8.75 12.25
C ALA A 83 5.83 -8.04 13.27
N ALA A 84 6.24 -6.80 12.99
CA ALA A 84 7.07 -5.99 13.85
C ALA A 84 6.44 -5.81 15.24
N GLN A 85 7.30 -5.74 16.26
CA GLN A 85 6.89 -5.66 17.65
C GLN A 85 6.72 -4.20 18.14
N ASP A 86 7.05 -3.21 17.29
CA ASP A 86 6.72 -1.80 17.48
C ASP A 86 5.62 -1.36 16.49
N ASN A 87 5.13 -0.12 16.62
CA ASN A 87 4.04 0.42 15.78
C ASN A 87 4.24 1.92 15.51
N ARG A 88 5.44 2.32 15.07
CA ARG A 88 5.74 3.72 14.73
C ARG A 88 5.50 3.96 13.23
N PRO A 89 5.34 5.20 12.75
CA PRO A 89 5.12 5.48 11.32
C PRO A 89 6.18 4.84 10.40
N ALA A 90 7.44 4.82 10.83
CA ALA A 90 8.52 4.18 10.07
C ALA A 90 8.55 2.64 10.19
N THR A 91 7.88 2.04 11.18
CA THR A 91 7.95 0.59 11.44
C THR A 91 7.51 -0.21 10.22
N GLY A 92 6.32 0.07 9.69
CA GLY A 92 5.81 -0.73 8.58
C GLY A 92 6.58 -0.52 7.28
N LEU A 93 7.10 0.69 7.05
CA LEU A 93 8.02 0.94 5.94
C LEU A 93 9.29 0.09 6.07
N ARG A 94 9.88 0.05 7.26
CA ARG A 94 11.06 -0.80 7.51
C ARG A 94 10.74 -2.27 7.40
N GLU A 95 9.59 -2.74 7.88
CA GLU A 95 9.19 -4.12 7.70
C GLU A 95 8.97 -4.48 6.23
N MET A 96 8.38 -3.57 5.46
CA MET A 96 8.11 -3.77 4.03
C MET A 96 9.39 -3.82 3.19
N TRP A 97 10.37 -2.98 3.53
CA TRP A 97 11.52 -2.71 2.65
C TRP A 97 12.87 -3.15 3.19
N ASP A 98 13.06 -3.32 4.50
CA ASP A 98 14.33 -3.79 5.05
C ASP A 98 14.37 -5.33 5.12
N TYR A 99 15.57 -5.89 4.91
CA TYR A 99 15.84 -7.30 5.11
C TYR A 99 17.26 -7.52 5.65
N ASN A 100 17.50 -8.71 6.20
CA ASN A 100 18.83 -9.06 6.73
C ASN A 100 19.77 -9.43 5.58
N GLY A 101 20.70 -8.53 5.27
CA GLY A 101 21.84 -8.82 4.40
C GLY A 101 22.91 -9.62 5.14
N ARG A 102 24.00 -9.95 4.43
CA ARG A 102 25.08 -10.79 4.97
C ARG A 102 25.83 -10.18 6.15
N THR A 103 26.00 -8.86 6.16
CA THR A 103 26.82 -8.13 7.14
C THR A 103 26.07 -7.03 7.86
N ARG A 104 24.99 -6.53 7.28
CA ARG A 104 24.14 -5.46 7.81
C ARG A 104 22.74 -5.59 7.23
N THR A 105 21.79 -4.89 7.84
CA THR A 105 20.47 -4.65 7.24
C THR A 105 20.63 -3.99 5.87
N GLN A 106 19.92 -4.51 4.89
CA GLN A 106 19.79 -3.96 3.54
C GLN A 106 18.33 -3.54 3.30
N SER A 107 18.11 -2.77 2.25
CA SER A 107 16.80 -2.26 1.87
C SER A 107 16.54 -2.58 0.40
N VAL A 108 15.33 -3.04 0.09
CA VAL A 108 14.82 -3.23 -1.27
C VAL A 108 15.03 -1.96 -2.10
N LEU A 109 14.78 -0.79 -1.48
CA LEU A 109 14.89 0.53 -2.11
C LEU A 109 16.35 0.89 -2.50
N ALA A 110 17.34 0.23 -1.91
CA ALA A 110 18.76 0.35 -2.28
C ALA A 110 19.23 -0.79 -3.18
N THR A 111 18.73 -2.01 -2.96
CA THR A 111 19.12 -3.21 -3.73
C THR A 111 18.67 -3.13 -5.19
N LEU A 112 17.49 -2.55 -5.47
CA LEU A 112 17.01 -2.37 -6.84
C LEU A 112 17.93 -1.45 -7.67
N PRO A 113 18.28 -0.23 -7.22
CA PRO A 113 19.22 0.61 -7.96
C PRO A 113 20.61 -0.02 -8.11
N GLU A 114 21.12 -0.73 -7.09
CA GLU A 114 22.39 -1.47 -7.16
C GLU A 114 22.36 -2.55 -8.27
N ALA A 115 21.20 -3.14 -8.55
CA ALA A 115 20.98 -4.11 -9.63
C ALA A 115 20.64 -3.45 -10.99
N GLY A 116 20.64 -2.12 -11.08
CA GLY A 116 20.34 -1.38 -12.31
C GLY A 116 18.87 -1.07 -12.54
N TYR A 117 17.99 -1.27 -11.56
CA TYR A 117 16.58 -0.91 -11.62
C TYR A 117 16.32 0.39 -10.85
N PRO A 118 16.04 1.52 -11.51
CA PRO A 118 15.74 2.78 -10.84
C PRO A 118 14.58 2.66 -9.86
N VAL A 119 14.71 3.36 -8.74
CA VAL A 119 13.66 3.51 -7.73
C VAL A 119 13.35 5.00 -7.55
N THR A 120 12.08 5.35 -7.62
CA THR A 120 11.56 6.67 -7.22
C THR A 120 10.77 6.51 -5.93
N ILE A 121 11.10 7.32 -4.92
CA ILE A 121 10.35 7.45 -3.67
C ILE A 121 9.69 8.82 -3.66
N ALA A 122 8.37 8.85 -3.77
CA ALA A 122 7.57 10.05 -3.64
C ALA A 122 6.80 9.98 -2.32
N ALA A 123 7.17 10.78 -1.32
CA ALA A 123 6.68 10.63 0.04
C ALA A 123 6.75 11.94 0.83
N PRO A 124 5.99 12.09 1.94
CA PRO A 124 6.28 13.12 2.93
C PRO A 124 7.68 12.92 3.53
N PHE A 125 8.18 13.94 4.22
CA PHE A 125 9.48 13.83 4.86
C PHE A 125 9.48 12.78 5.98
N LEU A 126 10.19 11.68 5.75
CA LEU A 126 10.44 10.63 6.75
C LEU A 126 11.94 10.33 6.79
N SER A 127 12.56 10.46 7.96
CA SER A 127 14.03 10.29 8.10
C SER A 127 14.54 8.96 7.55
N TYR A 128 13.78 7.88 7.71
CA TYR A 128 14.12 6.56 7.15
C TYR A 128 14.21 6.56 5.61
N LEU A 129 13.30 7.24 4.93
CA LEU A 129 13.31 7.33 3.46
C LEU A 129 14.43 8.25 2.97
N GLN A 130 14.80 9.26 3.77
CA GLN A 130 15.90 10.16 3.41
C GLN A 130 17.26 9.45 3.36
N THR A 131 17.45 8.39 4.15
CA THR A 131 18.70 7.59 4.11
C THR A 131 18.77 6.61 2.93
N GLN A 132 17.76 6.57 2.05
CA GLN A 132 17.79 5.76 0.83
C GLN A 132 18.46 6.58 -0.29
N ASP A 133 19.80 6.63 -0.27
CA ASP A 133 20.58 7.51 -1.16
C ASP A 133 20.58 7.07 -2.64
N ALA A 134 20.37 5.78 -2.89
CA ALA A 134 20.38 5.23 -4.25
C ALA A 134 19.08 5.50 -5.03
N ALA A 135 18.02 5.96 -4.36
CA ALA A 135 16.72 6.24 -4.95
C ALA A 135 16.55 7.73 -5.29
N GLU A 136 15.84 8.02 -6.39
CA GLU A 136 15.32 9.35 -6.66
C GLU A 136 14.24 9.68 -5.62
N LYS A 137 14.32 10.85 -4.97
CA LYS A 137 13.38 11.24 -3.91
C LYS A 137 12.60 12.49 -4.34
N VAL A 138 11.28 12.42 -4.22
CA VAL A 138 10.35 13.54 -4.43
C VAL A 138 9.58 13.77 -3.15
N GLN A 139 9.70 14.96 -2.57
CA GLN A 139 8.95 15.29 -1.36
C GLN A 139 7.51 15.69 -1.73
N LEU A 140 6.53 15.12 -1.04
CA LEU A 140 5.11 15.35 -1.27
C LEU A 140 4.46 16.09 -0.11
N GLY A 141 3.53 16.99 -0.42
CA GLY A 141 2.66 17.66 0.53
C GLY A 141 1.20 17.21 0.49
N SER A 142 0.76 16.48 -0.55
CA SER A 142 -0.64 16.04 -0.70
C SER A 142 -0.80 14.80 -1.58
N ASN A 143 -1.99 14.17 -1.53
CA ASN A 143 -2.35 13.07 -2.44
C ASN A 143 -2.40 13.55 -3.90
N GLN A 144 -2.82 14.79 -4.15
CA GLN A 144 -2.87 15.35 -5.50
C GLN A 144 -1.48 15.42 -6.13
N GLU A 145 -0.48 15.86 -5.37
CA GLU A 145 0.92 15.86 -5.83
C GLU A 145 1.43 14.43 -6.07
N ALA A 146 1.03 13.48 -5.21
CA ALA A 146 1.38 12.07 -5.35
C ALA A 146 0.88 11.49 -6.69
N PHE A 147 -0.39 11.72 -7.03
CA PHE A 147 -0.97 11.26 -8.30
C PHE A 147 -0.38 11.97 -9.52
N ARG A 148 0.02 13.25 -9.40
CA ARG A 148 0.80 13.92 -10.47
C ARG A 148 2.11 13.17 -10.73
N VAL A 149 2.83 12.78 -9.68
CA VAL A 149 4.07 12.00 -9.82
C VAL A 149 3.80 10.63 -10.44
N ILE A 150 2.75 9.91 -10.01
CA ILE A 150 2.39 8.61 -10.61
C ILE A 150 2.14 8.77 -12.12
N ASN A 151 1.35 9.77 -12.51
CA ASN A 151 1.05 10.04 -13.92
C ASN A 151 2.30 10.35 -14.73
N GLU A 152 3.25 11.11 -14.19
CA GLU A 152 4.54 11.37 -14.85
C GLU A 152 5.38 10.09 -15.02
N LEU A 153 5.41 9.23 -14.00
CA LEU A 153 6.18 7.99 -14.01
C LEU A 153 5.60 6.93 -14.99
N ILE A 154 4.28 6.89 -15.19
CA ILE A 154 3.61 6.01 -16.17
C ILE A 154 4.09 6.24 -17.61
N TYR A 155 4.59 7.43 -17.94
CA TYR A 155 5.13 7.73 -19.28
C TYR A 155 6.66 7.64 -19.36
N ARG A 156 7.37 7.35 -18.25
CA ARG A 156 8.83 7.19 -18.27
C ARG A 156 9.21 5.80 -18.85
N PRO A 157 10.09 5.75 -19.86
CA PRO A 157 10.53 4.50 -20.48
C PRO A 157 11.66 3.83 -19.66
N ALA A 158 11.40 3.53 -18.39
CA ALA A 158 12.36 2.90 -17.48
C ALA A 158 11.71 1.69 -16.81
N SER A 159 12.46 0.58 -16.68
CA SER A 159 12.03 -0.58 -15.89
C SER A 159 12.52 -0.41 -14.45
N GLY A 160 11.64 -0.47 -13.47
CA GLY A 160 11.98 -0.15 -12.09
C GLY A 160 10.75 -0.04 -11.18
N MET A 161 10.90 0.64 -10.06
CA MET A 161 9.85 0.75 -9.04
C MET A 161 9.59 2.20 -8.65
N ALA A 162 8.32 2.51 -8.37
CA ALA A 162 7.92 3.71 -7.67
C ALA A 162 7.27 3.34 -6.33
N LEU A 163 7.77 3.89 -5.22
CA LEU A 163 7.06 3.93 -3.94
C LEU A 163 6.43 5.31 -3.82
N VAL A 164 5.10 5.39 -3.82
CA VAL A 164 4.35 6.64 -3.71
C VAL A 164 3.46 6.59 -2.48
N MET A 165 3.68 7.49 -1.53
CA MET A 165 2.87 7.59 -0.31
C MET A 165 1.82 8.70 -0.46
N LEU A 166 0.62 8.43 0.06
CA LEU A 166 -0.53 9.36 0.09
C LEU A 166 -0.66 9.97 1.50
N PRO A 167 -0.09 11.19 1.74
CA PRO A 167 0.03 11.74 3.08
C PRO A 167 -1.28 12.25 3.69
N ASP A 168 -2.32 12.51 2.89
CA ASP A 168 -3.54 13.16 3.40
C ASP A 168 -4.32 12.26 4.37
N PHE A 169 -4.21 10.93 4.23
CA PHE A 169 -4.86 9.98 5.15
C PHE A 169 -4.26 10.04 6.55
N GLN A 170 -2.93 10.00 6.66
CA GLN A 170 -2.22 10.16 7.93
C GLN A 170 -2.55 11.52 8.53
N PHE A 171 -2.51 12.59 7.73
CA PHE A 171 -2.81 13.93 8.20
C PHE A 171 -4.23 14.02 8.78
N ALA A 172 -5.25 13.56 8.04
CA ALA A 172 -6.63 13.56 8.50
C ALA A 172 -6.81 12.70 9.76
N GLY A 173 -6.22 11.49 9.78
CA GLY A 173 -6.25 10.58 10.92
C GLY A 173 -5.66 11.20 12.20
N GLU A 174 -4.48 11.81 12.12
CA GLU A 174 -3.80 12.43 13.27
C GLU A 174 -4.57 13.63 13.85
N HIS A 175 -5.42 14.27 13.05
CA HIS A 175 -6.25 15.41 13.48
C HIS A 175 -7.69 15.02 13.83
N GLY A 176 -8.03 13.72 13.76
CA GLY A 176 -9.40 13.25 13.99
C GLY A 176 -10.40 13.77 12.95
N ASP A 177 -9.93 14.13 11.76
CA ASP A 177 -10.73 14.75 10.69
C ASP A 177 -11.35 13.66 9.80
N ILE A 178 -12.51 13.15 10.22
CA ILE A 178 -13.27 12.14 9.49
C ILE A 178 -13.73 12.66 8.11
N GLU A 179 -14.08 13.95 8.01
CA GLU A 179 -14.55 14.54 6.76
C GLU A 179 -13.41 14.65 5.75
N GLY A 180 -12.25 15.17 6.16
CA GLY A 180 -11.05 15.19 5.34
C GLY A 180 -10.58 13.80 4.92
N PHE A 181 -10.69 12.79 5.81
CA PHE A 181 -10.35 11.41 5.47
C PHE A 181 -11.30 10.85 4.39
N GLY A 182 -12.61 11.05 4.55
CA GLY A 182 -13.62 10.62 3.59
C GLY A 182 -13.46 11.28 2.23
N GLU A 183 -13.23 12.60 2.18
CA GLU A 183 -12.94 13.33 0.95
C GLU A 183 -11.66 12.83 0.27
N ALA A 184 -10.60 12.59 1.04
CA ALA A 184 -9.36 12.02 0.53
C ALA A 184 -9.57 10.63 -0.09
N LEU A 185 -10.42 9.78 0.49
CA LEU A 185 -10.76 8.47 -0.07
C LEU A 185 -11.46 8.60 -1.43
N MET A 186 -12.43 9.50 -1.55
CA MET A 186 -13.18 9.72 -2.80
C MET A 186 -12.27 10.21 -3.93
N HIS A 187 -11.45 11.23 -3.67
CA HIS A 187 -10.51 11.75 -4.67
C HIS A 187 -9.45 10.71 -5.05
N THR A 188 -9.00 9.91 -4.08
CA THR A 188 -8.04 8.82 -4.33
C THR A 188 -8.64 7.72 -5.19
N ASP A 189 -9.90 7.34 -4.98
CA ASP A 189 -10.59 6.33 -5.79
C ASP A 189 -10.75 6.76 -7.27
N GLU A 190 -11.11 8.02 -7.49
CA GLU A 190 -11.21 8.61 -8.83
C GLU A 190 -9.84 8.63 -9.52
N ALA A 191 -8.80 9.11 -8.83
CA ALA A 191 -7.45 9.18 -9.38
C ALA A 191 -6.85 7.80 -9.66
N LEU A 192 -7.11 6.79 -8.81
CA LEU A 192 -6.75 5.39 -9.10
C LEU A 192 -7.43 4.87 -10.37
N GLY A 193 -8.67 5.29 -10.64
CA GLY A 193 -9.37 4.92 -11.87
C GLY A 193 -8.60 5.39 -13.12
N GLN A 194 -8.06 6.60 -13.07
CA GLN A 194 -7.21 7.14 -14.13
C GLN A 194 -5.86 6.42 -14.24
N VAL A 195 -5.20 6.13 -13.11
CA VAL A 195 -3.95 5.35 -13.09
C VAL A 195 -4.14 4.00 -13.77
N ILE A 196 -5.19 3.27 -13.42
CA ILE A 196 -5.53 1.96 -14.00
C ILE A 196 -5.75 2.06 -15.52
N HIS A 197 -6.36 3.15 -15.99
CA HIS A 197 -6.60 3.38 -17.42
C HIS A 197 -5.30 3.58 -18.20
N ASP A 198 -4.34 4.32 -17.61
CA ASP A 198 -3.10 4.71 -18.27
C ASP A 198 -1.99 3.65 -18.15
N MET A 199 -2.12 2.67 -17.25
CA MET A 199 -1.17 1.59 -17.06
C MET A 199 -0.99 0.73 -18.32
N GLY A 200 0.27 0.41 -18.62
CA GLY A 200 0.63 -0.52 -19.68
C GLY A 200 0.46 -1.98 -19.27
N VAL A 201 0.45 -2.88 -20.24
CA VAL A 201 0.31 -4.34 -20.03
C VAL A 201 1.42 -4.97 -19.20
N ASN A 202 2.58 -4.32 -19.12
CA ASN A 202 3.75 -4.78 -18.36
C ASN A 202 3.90 -4.09 -16.99
N ASP A 203 2.89 -3.35 -16.55
CA ASP A 203 2.90 -2.66 -15.26
C ASP A 203 2.18 -3.48 -14.20
N LEU A 204 2.65 -3.37 -12.97
CA LEU A 204 1.99 -3.85 -11.76
C LEU A 204 1.74 -2.67 -10.83
N MET A 205 0.50 -2.51 -10.38
CA MET A 205 0.16 -1.61 -9.30
C MET A 205 -0.13 -2.43 -8.04
N ILE A 206 0.44 -2.03 -6.92
CA ILE A 206 0.15 -2.58 -5.59
C ILE A 206 -0.33 -1.41 -4.73
N VAL A 207 -1.58 -1.46 -4.27
CA VAL A 207 -2.11 -0.54 -3.25
C VAL A 207 -2.00 -1.21 -1.90
N THR A 208 -1.40 -0.53 -0.94
CA THR A 208 -1.21 -1.01 0.44
C THR A 208 -1.25 0.16 1.41
N ALA A 209 -1.02 -0.10 2.70
CA ALA A 209 -0.57 0.93 3.63
C ALA A 209 0.69 0.44 4.39
N SER A 210 1.46 1.35 4.98
CA SER A 210 2.53 1.03 5.93
C SER A 210 2.11 1.09 7.39
N HIS A 211 1.02 1.81 7.68
CA HIS A 211 0.46 1.95 9.02
C HIS A 211 -0.99 2.43 8.93
N ALA A 212 -1.72 2.34 10.03
CA ALA A 212 -3.09 2.82 10.17
C ALA A 212 -3.17 3.97 11.18
N VAL A 213 -4.10 4.89 10.95
CA VAL A 213 -4.42 6.01 11.84
C VAL A 213 -5.93 6.19 11.84
N ASP A 214 -6.59 5.53 12.78
CA ASP A 214 -8.04 5.68 12.97
C ASP A 214 -8.36 7.08 13.54
N PRO A 215 -9.10 7.95 12.83
CA PRO A 215 -9.41 9.30 13.29
C PRO A 215 -10.30 9.33 14.55
N THR A 216 -10.89 8.21 14.94
CA THR A 216 -11.71 8.10 16.16
C THR A 216 -10.91 7.62 17.38
N ALA A 217 -9.69 7.13 17.17
CA ALA A 217 -8.86 6.56 18.23
C ALA A 217 -8.10 7.63 19.01
N THR A 218 -7.73 7.30 20.25
CA THR A 218 -6.92 8.17 21.12
C THR A 218 -5.41 7.86 21.03
N VAL A 219 -5.03 6.85 20.26
CA VAL A 219 -3.65 6.41 20.02
C VAL A 219 -3.33 6.50 18.53
N THR A 220 -2.11 6.94 18.21
CA THR A 220 -1.59 6.96 16.84
C THR A 220 -0.13 6.48 16.82
N PRO A 221 0.27 5.66 15.83
CA PRO A 221 -0.56 4.90 14.89
C PRO A 221 -1.43 3.84 15.59
N THR A 222 -2.56 3.48 15.00
CA THR A 222 -3.39 2.34 15.44
C THR A 222 -2.81 1.02 14.92
N ARG A 223 -3.09 -0.07 15.63
CA ARG A 223 -2.62 -1.42 15.28
C ARG A 223 -3.72 -2.20 14.57
N GLU A 224 -3.70 -2.12 13.24
CA GLU A 224 -4.73 -2.69 12.37
C GLU A 224 -4.13 -3.60 11.29
N TYR A 225 -4.98 -4.44 10.69
CA TYR A 225 -4.69 -5.02 9.39
C TYR A 225 -4.62 -3.91 8.33
N LEU A 226 -3.73 -4.07 7.35
CA LEU A 226 -3.56 -3.12 6.25
C LEU A 226 -4.06 -3.75 4.93
N PRO A 227 -4.61 -2.97 3.99
CA PRO A 227 -5.03 -3.52 2.71
C PRO A 227 -3.84 -4.01 1.89
N VAL A 228 -4.04 -5.02 1.05
CA VAL A 228 -3.20 -5.27 -0.13
C VAL A 228 -4.09 -5.54 -1.32
N LEU A 229 -4.01 -4.68 -2.33
CA LEU A 229 -4.67 -4.84 -3.62
C LEU A 229 -3.59 -4.82 -4.70
N ALA A 230 -3.66 -5.71 -5.68
CA ALA A 230 -2.73 -5.73 -6.79
C ALA A 230 -3.45 -5.82 -8.13
N TYR A 231 -2.99 -5.07 -9.13
CA TYR A 231 -3.60 -5.00 -10.44
C TYR A 231 -2.55 -4.97 -11.54
N SER A 232 -2.83 -5.68 -12.64
CA SER A 232 -2.12 -5.53 -13.91
C SER A 232 -3.07 -5.80 -15.07
N ALA A 233 -2.99 -4.99 -16.12
CA ALA A 233 -3.80 -5.16 -17.32
C ALA A 233 -3.54 -6.51 -18.05
N SER A 234 -2.37 -7.13 -17.83
CA SER A 234 -2.04 -8.44 -18.40
C SER A 234 -2.52 -9.64 -17.56
N ARG A 235 -3.17 -9.40 -16.40
CA ARG A 235 -3.60 -10.43 -15.45
C ARG A 235 -5.09 -10.32 -15.12
N PRO A 236 -5.97 -10.83 -16.00
CA PRO A 236 -7.42 -10.70 -15.83
C PRO A 236 -8.02 -11.73 -14.86
N SER A 237 -7.32 -12.85 -14.60
CA SER A 237 -7.75 -13.85 -13.62
C SER A 237 -7.19 -13.46 -12.25
N THR A 238 -8.06 -13.02 -11.35
CA THR A 238 -7.66 -12.54 -10.02
C THR A 238 -8.42 -13.27 -8.91
N HIS A 239 -7.84 -13.26 -7.72
CA HIS A 239 -8.38 -13.97 -6.56
C HIS A 239 -7.87 -13.36 -5.25
N ALA A 240 -8.38 -13.89 -4.13
CA ALA A 240 -7.96 -13.47 -2.81
C ALA A 240 -6.52 -13.93 -2.51
N LEU A 241 -5.67 -13.00 -2.07
CA LEU A 241 -4.32 -13.25 -1.54
C LEU A 241 -4.35 -13.75 -0.08
N GLY A 242 -5.54 -13.73 0.54
CA GLY A 242 -5.74 -14.10 1.94
C GLY A 242 -5.11 -13.11 2.92
N ILE A 243 -4.61 -13.64 4.04
CA ILE A 243 -3.90 -12.86 5.07
C ILE A 243 -2.40 -13.10 4.92
N ARG A 244 -1.68 -12.04 4.56
CA ARG A 244 -0.22 -12.02 4.51
C ARG A 244 0.31 -11.74 5.91
N ARG A 245 1.28 -12.54 6.36
CA ARG A 245 1.71 -12.53 7.79
C ARG A 245 2.72 -11.43 8.13
N THR A 246 3.24 -10.74 7.12
CA THR A 246 4.20 -9.64 7.25
C THR A 246 4.05 -8.68 6.08
N LEU A 247 4.34 -7.39 6.31
CA LEU A 247 4.43 -6.38 5.25
C LEU A 247 5.59 -6.68 4.27
N ALA A 248 6.60 -7.42 4.72
CA ALA A 248 7.77 -7.80 3.93
C ALA A 248 7.42 -8.62 2.67
N ASP A 249 6.23 -9.20 2.61
CA ASP A 249 5.73 -9.93 1.43
C ASP A 249 5.64 -9.02 0.19
N VAL A 250 5.36 -7.72 0.38
CA VAL A 250 5.36 -6.73 -0.72
C VAL A 250 6.78 -6.54 -1.26
N GLY A 251 7.75 -6.28 -0.38
CA GLY A 251 9.16 -6.15 -0.77
C GLY A 251 9.71 -7.42 -1.41
N ALA A 252 9.35 -8.60 -0.89
CA ALA A 252 9.71 -9.89 -1.46
C ALA A 252 9.17 -10.07 -2.88
N THR A 253 7.91 -9.66 -3.12
CA THR A 253 7.27 -9.71 -4.44
C THR A 253 7.95 -8.80 -5.44
N VAL A 254 8.31 -7.59 -5.02
CA VAL A 254 9.08 -6.65 -5.85
C VAL A 254 10.44 -7.24 -6.21
N LEU A 255 11.19 -7.76 -5.23
CA LEU A 255 12.51 -8.33 -5.50
C LEU A 255 12.44 -9.56 -6.42
N GLU A 256 11.49 -10.47 -6.20
CA GLU A 256 11.32 -11.64 -7.07
C GLU A 256 11.05 -11.21 -8.51
N ASN A 257 10.20 -10.20 -8.74
CA ASN A 257 9.89 -9.70 -10.07
C ASN A 257 11.15 -9.30 -10.85
N PHE A 258 12.10 -8.65 -10.18
CA PHE A 258 13.36 -8.19 -10.77
C PHE A 258 14.50 -9.22 -10.70
N GLY A 259 14.19 -10.48 -10.33
CA GLY A 259 15.15 -11.59 -10.30
C GLY A 259 16.07 -11.61 -9.08
N LEU A 260 15.66 -10.94 -7.99
CA LEU A 260 16.44 -10.74 -6.76
C LEU A 260 15.84 -11.49 -5.56
N ALA A 261 15.10 -12.57 -5.79
CA ALA A 261 14.34 -13.31 -4.76
C ALA A 261 15.17 -13.78 -3.56
N ASN A 262 16.49 -13.95 -3.72
CA ASN A 262 17.41 -14.33 -2.62
C ASN A 262 17.60 -13.23 -1.56
N HIS A 263 16.99 -12.05 -1.74
CA HIS A 263 17.18 -10.86 -0.92
C HIS A 263 15.92 -10.46 -0.14
N ALA A 264 15.08 -11.40 0.30
CA ALA A 264 13.78 -11.08 0.91
C ALA A 264 13.68 -11.46 2.39
N ALA A 265 12.95 -10.66 3.18
CA ALA A 265 12.52 -11.02 4.54
C ALA A 265 11.14 -11.70 4.57
N GLY A 266 10.29 -11.44 3.57
CA GLY A 266 8.94 -12.01 3.44
C GLY A 266 8.83 -13.11 2.38
N HIS A 267 7.60 -13.56 2.18
CA HIS A 267 7.22 -14.52 1.14
C HIS A 267 6.53 -13.78 0.00
N SER A 268 7.14 -13.81 -1.17
CA SER A 268 6.55 -13.24 -2.38
C SER A 268 5.20 -13.89 -2.71
N PHE A 269 4.32 -13.12 -3.34
CA PHE A 269 3.08 -13.57 -3.97
C PHE A 269 3.08 -13.31 -5.49
N LEU A 270 4.26 -13.13 -6.11
CA LEU A 270 4.39 -12.95 -7.56
C LEU A 270 3.82 -14.15 -8.35
N ASN A 271 3.92 -15.35 -7.79
CA ASN A 271 3.38 -16.58 -8.37
C ASN A 271 1.84 -16.56 -8.47
N GLU A 272 1.15 -15.77 -7.65
CA GLU A 272 -0.30 -15.60 -7.75
C GLU A 272 -0.69 -14.89 -9.06
N PHE A 273 0.23 -14.10 -9.62
CA PHE A 273 0.02 -13.37 -10.86
C PHE A 273 0.40 -14.16 -12.11
N THR A 274 1.11 -15.28 -11.99
CA THR A 274 1.66 -16.00 -13.15
C THR A 274 1.05 -17.37 -13.38
N GLN A 275 0.11 -17.76 -12.51
CA GLN A 275 -0.70 -18.97 -12.62
C GLN A 275 -1.87 -18.81 -13.59
#